data_AF-A0A7W1GM98-F1
#
_entry.id   AF-A0A7W1GM98-F1
#
_cell.length_a   1.000
_cell.length_b   1.000
_cell.length_c   1.000
_cell.angle_alpha   90.00
_cell.angle_beta   90.00
_cell.angle_gamma   90.00
#
_symmetry.space_group_name_H-M   'P 1'
#
loop_
_entity.id
_entity.type
_entity.pdbx_description
1 polymer ?
#
loop_
_entity_poly.entity_id
_entity_poly.type
_entity_poly.pdbx_seq_one_letter_code
_entity_poly.pdbx_strand_id
1 'polypeptide(L)' 'MLEAVRALEPDAQLAWEAPMACGYGACYGCAVEIDGELKRLCVDGPVLHRRVKATA' A
#
# COMPACT_ATOMS: atom_id res chain seq x y z
N MET A 1 5.37 3.35 11.86
CA MET A 1 4.16 3.51 12.71
C MET A 1 3.08 2.49 12.34
N LEU A 2 2.61 2.44 11.08
CA LEU A 2 1.52 1.54 10.68
C LEU A 2 1.83 0.04 10.88
N GLU A 3 3.10 -0.37 10.76
CA GLU A 3 3.50 -1.75 11.09
C GLU A 3 3.23 -2.13 12.56
N ALA A 4 3.37 -1.18 13.50
CA ALA A 4 3.04 -1.44 14.90
C ALA A 4 1.52 -1.56 15.11
N VAL A 5 0.73 -0.74 14.41
CA VAL A 5 -0.74 -0.84 14.43
C VAL A 5 -1.18 -2.18 13.87
N ARG A 6 -0.56 -2.63 12.79
CA ARG A 6 -0.82 -3.93 12.17
C ARG A 6 -0.60 -5.11 13.12
N ALA A 7 0.42 -5.02 13.97
CA ALA A 7 0.73 -6.06 14.95
C ALA A 7 -0.30 -6.09 16.10
N LEU A 8 -0.84 -4.93 16.48
CA LEU A 8 -1.83 -4.81 17.56
C LEU A 8 -3.25 -5.12 17.09
N GLU A 9 -3.61 -4.74 15.86
CA GLU A 9 -4.93 -4.92 15.27
C GLU A 9 -4.81 -5.54 13.86
N PRO A 10 -4.75 -6.89 13.75
CA PRO A 10 -4.54 -7.60 12.49
C PRO A 10 -5.65 -7.39 11.45
N ASP A 11 -6.85 -7.00 11.88
CA ASP A 11 -8.02 -6.76 11.04
C ASP A 11 -8.19 -5.29 10.63
N ALA A 12 -7.31 -4.39 11.09
CA ALA A 12 -7.35 -2.99 10.72
C ALA A 12 -7.06 -2.78 9.22
N GLN A 13 -7.81 -1.87 8.61
CA GLN A 13 -7.51 -1.38 7.26
C GLN A 13 -6.42 -0.30 7.33
N LEU A 14 -5.27 -0.58 6.72
CA LEU A 14 -4.13 0.34 6.74
C LEU A 14 -3.92 0.96 5.36
N ALA A 15 -3.76 2.28 5.35
CA ALA A 15 -3.43 3.04 4.16
C ALA A 15 -1.92 2.99 3.90
N TRP A 16 -1.53 2.51 2.73
CA TRP A 16 -0.15 2.49 2.28
C TRP A 16 0.32 3.87 1.84
N GLU A 17 1.59 4.15 2.09
CA GLU A 17 2.24 5.38 1.69
C GLU A 17 3.36 5.10 0.68
N ALA A 18 3.44 5.93 -0.36
CA ALA A 18 4.54 5.96 -1.31
C ALA A 18 4.70 7.39 -1.84
N PRO A 19 5.89 7.78 -2.34
CA PRO A 19 6.07 9.04 -3.04
C PRO A 19 5.03 9.20 -4.16
N MET A 20 4.43 10.40 -4.27
CA MET A 20 3.46 10.70 -5.32
C MET A 20 3.86 11.98 -6.06
N ALA A 21 3.58 12.00 -7.37
CA ALA A 21 3.70 13.21 -8.19
C ALA A 21 2.35 13.55 -8.84
N CYS A 22 1.86 12.72 -9.76
CA CYS A 22 0.62 13.03 -10.48
C CYS A 22 -0.66 12.83 -9.65
N GLY A 23 -0.71 11.81 -8.78
CA GLY A 23 -1.90 11.50 -7.96
C GLY A 23 -3.11 10.94 -8.71
N TYR A 24 -3.06 10.78 -10.04
CA TYR A 24 -4.17 10.21 -10.85
C TYR A 24 -3.74 9.05 -11.76
N GLY A 25 -2.50 8.56 -11.61
CA GLY A 25 -2.05 7.30 -12.22
C GLY A 25 -1.20 7.41 -13.50
N ALA A 26 -0.90 8.61 -13.99
CA ALA A 26 -0.11 8.78 -15.22
C ALA A 26 1.41 8.60 -15.05
N CYS A 27 1.98 9.01 -13.91
CA CYS A 27 3.44 9.08 -13.76
C CYS A 27 4.09 7.83 -13.13
N TYR A 28 3.29 6.88 -12.63
CA TYR A 28 3.76 5.67 -11.94
C TYR A 28 4.67 5.89 -10.71
N GLY A 29 4.84 7.13 -10.25
CA GLY A 29 5.70 7.45 -9.10
C GLY A 29 5.26 6.79 -7.78
N CYS A 30 3.98 6.47 -7.66
CA CYS A 30 3.40 5.81 -6.47
C CYS A 30 3.29 4.28 -6.63
N ALA A 31 4.01 3.68 -7.58
CA ALA A 31 3.94 2.24 -7.83
C ALA A 31 4.71 1.46 -6.76
N VAL A 32 4.08 0.43 -6.21
CA VAL A 32 4.64 -0.48 -5.21
C VAL A 32 4.37 -1.92 -5.62
N GLU A 33 5.28 -2.82 -5.29
CA GLU A 33 5.09 -4.26 -5.55
C GLU A 33 4.39 -4.93 -4.37
N ILE A 34 3.29 -5.63 -4.66
CA ILE A 34 2.49 -6.34 -3.66
C ILE A 34 2.12 -7.71 -4.23
N ASP A 35 2.52 -8.77 -3.55
CA ASP A 35 2.35 -10.16 -4.00
C ASP A 35 2.86 -10.40 -5.43
N GLY A 36 3.94 -9.72 -5.84
CA GLY A 36 4.52 -9.82 -7.18
C GLY A 36 3.78 -9.03 -8.27
N GLU A 37 2.77 -8.24 -7.92
CA GLU A 37 2.07 -7.34 -8.84
C GLU A 37 2.39 -5.88 -8.52
N LEU A 38 2.69 -5.09 -9.55
CA LEU A 38 2.80 -3.64 -9.41
C LEU A 38 1.40 -3.02 -9.24
N LYS A 39 1.19 -2.34 -8.11
CA LYS A 39 -0.01 -1.56 -7.79
C LYS A 39 0.34 -0.09 -7.71
N ARG A 40 -0.52 0.79 -8.22
CA ARG A 40 -0.37 2.25 -8.10
C ARG A 40 -1.23 2.74 -6.95
N LEU A 41 -0.63 3.19 -5.86
CA LEU A 41 -1.40 3.60 -4.68
C LEU A 41 -2.41 4.71 -4.93
N CYS A 42 -2.16 5.63 -5.87
CA CYS A 42 -3.11 6.68 -6.22
C CYS A 42 -4.33 6.22 -7.04
N VAL A 43 -4.36 4.97 -7.52
CA VAL A 43 -5.46 4.39 -8.31
C VAL A 43 -6.03 3.14 -7.64
N ASP A 44 -5.15 2.23 -7.25
CA ASP A 44 -5.50 0.91 -6.69
C ASP A 44 -5.58 0.94 -5.15
N GLY A 45 -4.93 1.91 -4.50
CA GLY A 45 -4.87 2.09 -3.04
C GLY A 45 -5.62 3.34 -2.56
N PRO A 46 -5.19 4.00 -1.46
CA PRO A 46 -4.07 3.64 -0.58
C PRO A 46 -4.40 2.48 0.37
N VAL A 47 -5.69 2.18 0.60
CA VAL A 47 -6.13 1.02 1.38
C VAL A 47 -6.29 -0.17 0.45
N LEU A 48 -5.49 -1.21 0.68
CA LEU A 48 -5.45 -2.39 -0.17
C LEU A 48 -6.12 -3.58 0.52
N HIS A 49 -6.82 -4.38 -0.26
CA HIS A 49 -7.73 -5.41 0.24
C HIS A 49 -7.01 -6.75 0.49
N ARG A 50 -5.77 -6.88 0.01
CA ARG A 50 -4.93 -8.06 0.23
C ARG A 50 -4.03 -7.86 1.44
N ARG A 51 -4.00 -8.86 2.33
CA ARG A 51 -3.01 -8.94 3.41
C ARG A 51 -1.62 -8.97 2.80
N VAL A 52 -0.91 -7.84 2.80
CA VAL A 52 0.51 -7.82 2.46
C VAL A 52 1.21 -8.73 3.43
N LYS A 53 1.88 -9.82 3.03
CA LYS A 53 2.61 -10.64 4.02
C LYS A 53 3.65 -9.77 4.73
N ALA A 54 3.62 -9.76 6.06
CA ALA A 54 4.75 -9.23 6.82
C ALA A 54 5.91 -10.17 6.51
N THR A 55 6.91 -9.69 5.77
CA THR A 55 8.18 -10.39 5.68
C THR A 55 8.78 -10.43 7.08
N ALA A 56 9.16 -11.65 7.51
CA ALA A 56 9.88 -11.89 8.75
C ALA A 56 11.22 -11.15 8.78
#